data_AF-A0A094B747-F1
#
_entry.id   AF-A0A094B747-F1
#
_cell.length_a   1.000
_cell.length_b   1.000
_cell.length_c   1.000
_cell.angle_alpha   90.00
_cell.angle_beta   90.00
_cell.angle_gamma   90.00
#
_symmetry.space_group_name_H-M   'P 1'
#
loop_
_entity.id
_entity.type
_entity.pdbx_description
1 polymer ?
#
loop_
_entity_poly.entity_id
_entity_poly.type
_entity_poly.pdbx_seq_one_letter_code
_entity_poly.pdbx_strand_id
1 'polypeptide(L)'
;MSLDPPTYLSSLRNNIRARPIPWDGAVRAGTITEAQLGRIRAVDKVRKEVRVKTVEEGVGEYRGLFLGAEEDGGERSILEKAARRADVV
;
A
#
# COMPACT_ATOMS: atom_id res chain seq x y z
N MET A 1 28.35 -4.44 11.25
CA MET A 1 28.10 -5.65 10.45
C MET A 1 26.60 -5.90 10.42
N SER A 2 25.98 -5.87 9.24
CA SER A 2 24.58 -6.29 9.09
C SER A 2 24.60 -7.81 8.98
N LEU A 3 23.90 -8.50 9.88
CA LEU A 3 23.68 -9.94 9.70
C LEU A 3 22.79 -10.11 8.46
N ASP A 4 23.12 -11.07 7.60
CA ASP A 4 22.21 -11.44 6.52
C ASP A 4 20.91 -11.97 7.14
N PRO A 5 19.74 -11.48 6.69
CA PRO A 5 18.47 -11.94 7.23
C PRO A 5 18.33 -13.45 6.97
N PRO A 6 17.76 -14.22 7.91
CA PRO A 6 17.50 -15.65 7.73
C PRO A 6 16.84 -15.94 6.37
N THR A 7 17.31 -16.98 5.68
CA THR A 7 16.81 -17.37 4.35
C THR A 7 15.30 -17.55 4.31
N TYR A 8 14.71 -18.06 5.40
CA TYR A 8 13.26 -18.18 5.57
C TYR A 8 12.53 -16.83 5.42
N LEU A 9 13.05 -15.73 5.97
CA LEU A 9 12.43 -14.40 5.85
C LEU A 9 12.43 -13.92 4.39
N SER A 10 13.51 -14.20 3.65
CA SER A 10 13.58 -13.89 2.23
C SER A 10 12.55 -14.70 1.43
N SER A 11 12.42 -16.00 1.70
CA SER A 11 11.40 -16.85 1.09
C SER A 11 9.98 -16.40 1.42
N LEU A 12 9.69 -16.11 2.69
CA LEU A 12 8.38 -15.64 3.16
C LEU A 12 8.00 -14.32 2.48
N ARG A 13 8.91 -13.34 2.50
CA ARG A 13 8.71 -12.05 1.84
C ARG A 13 8.42 -12.23 0.35
N ASN A 14 9.19 -13.08 -0.33
CA ASN A 14 9.00 -13.32 -1.75
C ASN A 14 7.64 -14.00 -2.03
N ASN A 15 7.21 -14.94 -1.19
CA ASN A 15 5.90 -15.58 -1.29
C ASN A 15 4.77 -14.57 -1.13
N ILE A 16 4.83 -13.70 -0.11
CA ILE A 16 3.83 -12.65 0.13
C ILE A 16 3.75 -11.68 -1.06
N ARG A 17 4.90 -11.22 -1.57
CA ARG A 17 4.96 -10.26 -2.69
C ARG A 17 4.52 -10.85 -4.04
N ALA A 18 4.55 -12.17 -4.19
CA ALA A 18 4.10 -12.84 -5.41
C ALA A 18 2.57 -12.96 -5.50
N ARG A 19 1.85 -12.76 -4.39
CA ARG A 19 0.38 -12.87 -4.37
C ARG A 19 -0.25 -11.73 -5.19
N PRO A 20 -1.12 -12.02 -6.15
CA PRO A 20 -1.83 -10.99 -6.89
C PRO A 20 -2.83 -10.28 -5.97
N ILE A 21 -2.93 -8.95 -6.09
CA ILE A 21 -3.90 -8.14 -5.36
C ILE A 21 -4.97 -7.67 -6.36
N PRO A 22 -6.26 -7.99 -6.18
CA PRO A 22 -7.33 -7.61 -7.09
C PRO A 22 -7.75 -6.15 -6.87
N TRP A 23 -6.87 -5.21 -7.23
CA TRP A 23 -7.07 -3.78 -6.99
C TRP A 23 -8.36 -3.22 -7.60
N ASP A 24 -8.71 -3.61 -8.83
CA ASP A 24 -9.95 -3.15 -9.46
C ASP A 24 -11.20 -3.65 -8.71
N GLY A 25 -11.11 -4.83 -8.08
CA GLY A 25 -12.14 -5.34 -7.18
C GLY A 25 -12.28 -4.48 -5.91
N ALA A 26 -11.16 -4.04 -5.35
CA ALA A 26 -11.14 -3.16 -4.17
C ALA A 26 -11.74 -1.77 -4.46
N VAL A 27 -11.53 -1.22 -5.66
CA VAL A 27 -12.20 0.02 -6.11
C VAL A 27 -13.70 -0.20 -6.26
N ARG A 28 -14.12 -1.27 -6.96
CA ARG A 28 -15.56 -1.59 -7.13
C ARG A 28 -16.28 -1.81 -5.80
N ALA A 29 -15.61 -2.42 -4.83
CA ALA A 29 -16.15 -2.63 -3.49
C ALA A 29 -16.15 -1.36 -2.62
N GLY A 30 -15.63 -0.24 -3.11
CA GLY A 30 -15.51 1.02 -2.37
C GLY A 30 -14.48 0.99 -1.23
N THR A 31 -13.58 -0.01 -1.19
CA THR A 31 -12.54 -0.12 -0.16
C THR A 31 -11.44 0.91 -0.38
N ILE A 32 -11.14 1.22 -1.64
CA ILE A 32 -10.19 2.27 -2.04
C ILE A 32 -10.80 3.12 -3.15
N THR A 33 -10.36 4.37 -3.28
CA THR A 33 -10.78 5.26 -4.38
C THR A 33 -9.89 5.09 -5.61
N GLU A 34 -10.35 5.57 -6.78
CA GLU A 34 -9.52 5.63 -8.01
C GLU A 34 -8.23 6.44 -7.79
N ALA A 35 -8.31 7.53 -7.03
CA ALA A 35 -7.13 8.33 -6.68
C ALA A 35 -6.14 7.52 -5.84
N GLN A 36 -6.63 6.78 -4.84
CA GLN A 36 -5.80 5.88 -4.02
C GLN A 36 -5.18 4.75 -4.88
N LEU A 37 -5.94 4.18 -5.82
CA LEU A 37 -5.43 3.18 -6.77
C LEU A 37 -4.32 3.75 -7.67
N GLY A 38 -4.49 4.96 -8.18
CA GLY A 38 -3.47 5.65 -8.98
C GLY A 38 -2.15 5.78 -8.24
N ARG A 39 -2.19 6.16 -6.95
CA ARG A 39 -1.00 6.24 -6.08
C ARG A 39 -0.38 4.87 -5.83
N ILE A 40 -1.19 3.86 -5.55
CA ILE A 40 -0.70 2.49 -5.36
C ILE A 40 0.02 2.00 -6.63
N ARG A 41 -0.58 2.18 -7.82
CA ARG A 41 0.02 1.78 -9.10
C ARG A 41 1.30 2.55 -9.45
N ALA A 42 1.44 3.79 -8.97
CA ALA A 42 2.65 4.59 -9.18
C ALA A 42 3.89 3.99 -8.48
N VAL A 43 3.71 3.19 -7.42
CA VAL A 43 4.79 2.55 -6.66
C VAL A 43 4.78 1.02 -6.74
N ASP A 44 3.70 0.40 -7.20
CA ASP A 44 3.61 -1.05 -7.37
C ASP A 44 4.48 -1.53 -8.54
N LYS A 45 5.25 -2.60 -8.31
CA LYS A 45 6.13 -3.26 -9.30
C LYS A 45 7.13 -2.37 -10.07
N VAL A 46 7.30 -1.11 -9.70
CA VAL A 46 8.34 -0.22 -10.25
C VAL A 46 9.69 -0.38 -9.54
N ARG A 47 10.77 0.05 -10.22
CA ARG A 47 12.15 -0.01 -9.70
C ARG A 47 12.32 0.85 -8.44
N LYS A 48 13.28 0.48 -7.58
CA LYS A 48 13.47 1.11 -6.27
C LYS A 48 13.69 2.63 -6.39
N GLU A 49 14.51 3.05 -7.34
CA GLU A 49 14.89 4.45 -7.55
C GLU A 49 13.68 5.30 -7.93
N VAL A 50 12.81 4.75 -8.79
CA VAL A 50 11.55 5.39 -9.19
C VAL A 50 10.61 5.46 -7.99
N ARG A 51 10.44 4.38 -7.23
CA ARG A 51 9.60 4.37 -6.03
C ARG A 51 10.02 5.44 -5.02
N VAL A 52 11.31 5.54 -4.74
CA VAL A 52 11.85 6.51 -3.78
C VAL A 52 11.49 7.92 -4.25
N LYS A 53 11.81 8.27 -5.49
CA LYS A 53 11.48 9.58 -6.06
C LYS A 53 9.98 9.88 -6.01
N THR A 54 9.13 8.95 -6.45
CA THR A 54 7.67 9.12 -6.45
C THR A 54 7.11 9.34 -5.05
N VAL A 55 7.63 8.66 -4.03
CA VAL A 55 7.19 8.84 -2.64
C VAL A 55 7.71 10.17 -2.07
N GLU A 56 8.95 10.55 -2.35
CA GLU A 56 9.55 11.82 -1.90
C GLU A 56 8.82 13.03 -2.49
N GLU A 57 8.40 12.97 -3.76
CA GLU A 57 7.62 14.02 -4.40
C GLU A 57 6.18 14.11 -3.84
N GLY A 58 5.67 13.02 -3.27
CA GLY A 58 4.27 12.86 -2.84
C GLY A 58 4.08 12.54 -1.36
N VAL A 59 5.01 12.93 -0.47
CA VAL A 59 5.02 12.48 0.94
C VAL A 59 3.68 12.71 1.64
N GLY A 60 3.06 13.88 1.48
CA GLY A 60 1.77 14.19 2.11
C GLY A 60 0.64 13.29 1.63
N GLU A 61 0.64 12.91 0.37
CA GLU A 61 -0.40 12.05 -0.23
C GLU A 61 -0.25 10.60 0.24
N TYR A 62 0.99 10.09 0.30
CA TYR A 62 1.25 8.76 0.86
C TYR A 62 1.01 8.72 2.37
N ARG A 63 1.32 9.79 3.10
CA ARG A 63 0.92 9.94 4.50
C ARG A 63 -0.59 9.84 4.64
N GLY A 64 -1.36 10.60 3.87
CA GLY A 64 -2.83 10.54 3.88
C GLY A 64 -3.38 9.16 3.48
N LEU A 65 -2.74 8.49 2.51
CA LEU A 65 -3.11 7.14 2.10
C LEU A 65 -3.01 6.12 3.25
N PHE A 66 -1.91 6.16 4.02
CA PHE A 66 -1.63 5.18 5.07
C PHE A 66 -2.17 5.54 6.45
N LEU A 67 -2.23 6.83 6.78
CA LEU A 67 -2.64 7.31 8.11
C LEU A 67 -4.04 7.94 8.11
N GLY A 68 -4.60 8.25 6.93
CA GLY A 68 -5.84 9.01 6.82
C GLY A 68 -5.59 10.51 6.95
N ALA A 69 -6.64 11.31 6.77
CA ALA A 69 -6.61 12.74 7.04
C ALA A 69 -6.85 13.01 8.55
N GLU A 70 -6.16 14.01 9.12
CA GLU A 70 -6.19 14.31 10.56
C GLU A 70 -7.45 15.07 11.03
N GLU A 71 -8.28 15.55 10.12
CA GLU A 71 -9.48 16.32 10.46
C GLU A 71 -10.70 15.42 10.72
N ASP A 72 -11.52 15.78 11.71
CA ASP A 72 -12.80 15.12 11.99
C ASP A 72 -13.70 15.14 10.74
N GLY A 73 -13.92 13.95 10.15
CA GLY A 73 -14.66 13.78 8.89
C GLY A 73 -13.79 13.59 7.64
N GLY A 74 -12.47 13.59 7.78
CA GLY A 74 -11.50 13.35 6.71
C GLY A 74 -11.52 11.92 6.13
N GLU A 75 -10.89 11.73 4.98
CA GLU A 75 -10.84 10.42 4.31
C GLU A 75 -10.04 9.41 5.16
N ARG A 76 -10.68 8.29 5.50
CA ARG A 76 -10.07 7.18 6.24
C ARG A 76 -8.89 6.56 5.47
N SER A 77 -7.91 6.06 6.20
CA SER A 77 -6.76 5.39 5.61
C SER A 77 -7.13 4.06 4.96
N ILE A 78 -6.29 3.58 4.04
CA ILE A 78 -6.49 2.25 3.43
C ILE A 78 -6.45 1.12 4.47
N LEU A 79 -5.67 1.28 5.54
CA LEU A 79 -5.55 0.30 6.60
C LEU A 79 -6.81 0.28 7.48
N GLU A 80 -7.37 1.44 7.78
CA GLU A 80 -8.62 1.55 8.54
C GLU A 80 -9.82 1.00 7.76
N LYS A 81 -9.87 1.26 6.44
CA LYS A 81 -10.90 0.71 5.55
C LYS A 81 -10.76 -0.82 5.45
N ALA A 82 -9.53 -1.34 5.37
CA ALA A 82 -9.26 -2.79 5.30
C ALA A 82 -9.54 -3.52 6.62
N ALA A 83 -9.23 -2.93 7.78
CA ALA A 83 -9.44 -3.56 9.09
C ALA A 83 -10.92 -3.91 9.37
N ARG A 84 -11.85 -3.19 8.76
CA ARG A 84 -13.30 -3.45 8.87
C ARG A 84 -13.80 -4.58 7.95
N ARG A 85 -12.94 -5.10 7.07
CA ARG A 85 -13.22 -6.18 6.12
C ARG A 85 -12.20 -7.32 6.32
N ALA A 86 -12.43 -8.13 7.36
CA ALA A 86 -11.62 -9.31 7.66
C ALA A 86 -11.65 -10.37 6.54
N ASP A 87 -12.60 -10.26 5.62
CA ASP A 87 -12.76 -11.09 4.42
C ASP A 87 -11.81 -10.69 3.26
N VAL A 88 -11.12 -9.56 3.36
CA VAL A 88 -10.29 -8.99 2.28
C VAL A 88 -8.77 -9.13 2.53
N VAL A 89 -8.35 -9.66 3.70
CA VAL A 89 -6.93 -9.78 4.11
C VAL A 89 -6.45 -11.22 4.13
#